data_AF-A0A896SVJ8-F1
#
_entry.id   AF-A0A896SVJ8-F1
#
_cell.length_a   1.000
_cell.length_b   1.000
_cell.length_c   1.000
_cell.angle_alpha   90.00
_cell.angle_beta   90.00
_cell.angle_gamma   90.00
#
_symmetry.space_group_name_H-M   'P 1'
#
loop_
_entity.id
_entity.type
_entity.pdbx_description
1 polymer ?
#
loop_
_entity_poly.entity_id
_entity_poly.type
_entity_poly.pdbx_seq_one_letter_code
_entity_poly.pdbx_strand_id
1 'polypeptide(L)'
;MLSNTQEVKDSLKFRKAINLINLIKSQRNIQSKSFIILYNLIIIIIYIYIIHKSLNTLLLSNMASSLIEHFIKKQKSDKIQKYLKRFNYIFFNKNEYYNCFKFMNYLHEIPIDKIAILNLYIIAQLKSKKGIYLLIKYLNI
;
A
#
# COMPACT_ATOMS: atom_id res chain seq x y z
N MET A 1 -8.21 30.78 0.05
CA MET A 1 -8.37 30.75 1.52
C MET A 1 -9.24 29.60 2.05
N LEU A 2 -9.99 28.85 1.22
CA LEU A 2 -10.82 27.71 1.67
C LEU A 2 -10.07 26.37 1.87
N SER A 3 -8.82 26.25 1.42
CA SER A 3 -8.04 24.98 1.49
C SER A 3 -7.55 24.64 2.91
N ASN A 4 -7.13 25.65 3.69
CA ASN A 4 -6.52 25.42 5.00
C ASN A 4 -7.53 24.93 6.05
N THR A 5 -8.81 25.31 5.96
CA THR A 5 -9.84 24.92 6.94
C THR A 5 -10.29 23.47 6.76
N GLN A 6 -10.24 22.96 5.52
CA GLN A 6 -10.56 21.56 5.22
C GLN A 6 -9.44 20.61 5.67
N GLU A 7 -8.18 20.98 5.41
CA GLU A 7 -7.01 20.21 5.86
C GLU A 7 -6.92 20.09 7.39
N VAL A 8 -7.23 21.18 8.10
CA VAL A 8 -7.30 21.20 9.58
C VAL A 8 -8.45 20.35 10.12
N LYS A 9 -9.62 20.38 9.49
CA LYS A 9 -10.74 19.49 9.85
C LYS A 9 -10.40 18.01 9.64
N ASP A 10 -9.68 17.70 8.57
CA ASP A 10 -9.34 16.33 8.25
C ASP A 10 -8.18 15.80 9.11
N SER A 11 -7.24 16.65 9.55
CA SER A 11 -6.20 16.29 10.51
C SER A 11 -6.79 16.01 11.91
N LEU A 12 -7.82 16.76 12.29
CA LEU A 12 -8.55 16.54 13.54
C LEU A 12 -9.31 15.21 13.54
N LYS A 13 -10.00 14.88 12.43
CA LYS A 13 -10.67 13.58 12.25
C LYS A 13 -9.67 12.41 12.30
N PHE A 14 -8.49 12.59 11.71
CA PHE A 14 -7.41 11.61 11.74
C PHE A 14 -6.89 11.35 13.16
N ARG A 15 -6.66 12.42 13.93
CA ARG A 15 -6.24 12.31 15.33
C ARG A 15 -7.28 11.58 16.19
N LYS A 16 -8.57 11.85 15.95
CA LYS A 16 -9.68 11.13 16.59
C LYS A 16 -9.68 9.64 16.22
N ALA A 17 -9.44 9.28 14.96
CA ALA A 17 -9.38 7.89 14.52
C ALA A 17 -8.20 7.13 15.18
N ILE A 18 -7.01 7.74 15.25
CA ILE A 18 -5.85 7.16 15.94
C ILE A 18 -6.14 6.95 17.43
N ASN A 19 -6.74 7.94 18.09
CA ASN A 19 -7.09 7.84 19.50
C ASN A 19 -8.13 6.74 19.75
N LEU A 20 -9.10 6.58 18.84
CA LEU A 20 -10.08 5.50 18.91
C LEU A 20 -9.40 4.13 18.77
N ILE A 21 -8.45 3.98 17.84
CA ILE A 21 -7.67 2.74 17.67
C ILE A 21 -6.88 2.42 18.94
N ASN A 22 -6.26 3.42 19.57
CA ASN A 22 -5.47 3.23 20.78
C ASN A 22 -6.34 2.87 22.00
N LEU A 23 -7.53 3.47 22.11
CA LEU A 23 -8.54 3.11 23.11
C LEU A 23 -9.04 1.67 22.92
N ILE A 24 -9.32 1.27 21.68
CA ILE A 24 -9.78 -0.10 21.41
C ILE A 24 -8.64 -1.11 21.62
N LYS A 25 -7.38 -0.74 21.35
CA LYS A 25 -6.20 -1.57 21.67
C LYS A 25 -6.05 -1.83 23.17
N SER A 26 -6.36 -0.85 24.03
CA SER A 26 -6.26 -1.04 25.49
C SER A 26 -7.37 -1.95 26.04
N GLN A 27 -8.49 -2.11 25.33
CA GLN A 27 -9.60 -2.99 25.68
C GLN A 27 -9.41 -4.46 25.23
N ARG A 28 -8.25 -4.83 24.67
CA ARG A 28 -7.94 -6.17 24.14
C ARG A 28 -8.07 -7.32 25.15
N ASN A 29 -8.06 -7.03 26.44
CA ASN A 29 -8.06 -8.07 27.48
C ASN A 29 -9.44 -8.73 27.73
N ILE A 30 -10.52 -8.32 27.04
CA ILE A 30 -11.89 -8.69 27.46
C ILE A 30 -12.74 -9.40 26.38
N GLN A 31 -12.31 -9.52 25.11
CA GLN A 31 -13.30 -9.63 24.02
C GLN A 31 -13.28 -10.91 23.17
N SER A 32 -14.49 -11.35 22.79
CA SER A 32 -14.79 -12.57 22.04
C SER A 32 -14.30 -12.53 20.58
N LYS A 33 -14.19 -13.71 19.96
CA LYS A 33 -13.64 -13.91 18.60
C LYS A 33 -14.33 -13.04 17.51
N SER A 34 -15.61 -12.73 17.66
CA SER A 34 -16.36 -11.87 16.73
C SER A 34 -15.91 -10.40 16.78
N PHE A 35 -15.56 -9.90 17.96
CA PHE A 35 -15.04 -8.55 18.14
C PHE A 35 -13.66 -8.38 17.51
N ILE A 36 -12.81 -9.41 17.58
CA ILE A 36 -11.49 -9.42 16.94
C ILE A 36 -11.62 -9.27 15.42
N ILE A 37 -12.59 -9.95 14.80
CA ILE A 37 -12.84 -9.87 13.35
C ILE A 37 -13.33 -8.47 12.97
N LEU A 38 -14.31 -7.94 13.70
CA LEU A 38 -14.85 -6.58 13.47
C LEU A 38 -13.75 -5.53 13.62
N TYR A 39 -12.91 -5.66 14.65
CA TYR A 39 -11.78 -4.79 14.91
C TYR A 39 -10.76 -4.81 13.77
N ASN A 40 -10.38 -6.01 13.29
CA ASN A 40 -9.45 -6.14 12.17
C ASN A 40 -10.04 -5.51 10.90
N LEU A 41 -11.35 -5.67 10.67
CA LEU A 41 -12.04 -5.07 9.52
C LEU A 41 -12.06 -3.54 9.61
N ILE A 42 -12.32 -2.97 10.78
CA ILE A 42 -12.23 -1.51 11.02
C ILE A 42 -10.81 -1.01 10.79
N ILE A 43 -9.80 -1.72 11.28
CA ILE A 43 -8.39 -1.39 11.05
C ILE A 43 -8.07 -1.39 9.56
N ILE A 44 -8.50 -2.41 8.83
CA ILE A 44 -8.27 -2.53 7.39
C ILE A 44 -8.92 -1.35 6.66
N ILE A 45 -10.18 -1.00 6.99
CA ILE A 45 -10.87 0.16 6.41
C ILE A 45 -10.10 1.46 6.68
N ILE A 46 -9.60 1.65 7.91
CA ILE A 46 -8.80 2.84 8.26
C ILE A 46 -7.50 2.87 7.45
N TYR A 47 -6.79 1.75 7.33
CA TYR A 47 -5.58 1.68 6.51
C TYR A 47 -5.87 1.96 5.04
N ILE A 48 -6.95 1.39 4.49
CA ILE A 48 -7.39 1.69 3.11
C ILE A 48 -7.67 3.19 2.96
N TYR A 49 -8.34 3.81 3.92
CA TYR A 49 -8.62 5.25 3.89
C TYR A 49 -7.33 6.10 3.97
N ILE A 50 -6.39 5.74 4.84
CA ILE A 50 -5.08 6.40 4.96
C ILE A 50 -4.32 6.27 3.65
N ILE A 51 -4.20 5.05 3.13
CA ILE A 51 -3.56 4.75 1.86
C ILE A 51 -4.22 5.58 0.76
N HIS A 52 -5.55 5.56 0.64
CA HIS A 52 -6.28 6.34 -0.34
C HIS A 52 -6.00 7.85 -0.23
N LYS A 53 -6.01 8.42 0.98
CA LYS A 53 -5.72 9.84 1.21
C LYS A 53 -4.26 10.21 0.90
N SER A 54 -3.31 9.37 1.33
CA SER A 54 -1.87 9.49 1.05
C SER A 54 -1.50 9.22 -0.41
N LEU A 55 -2.39 8.61 -1.18
CA LEU A 55 -2.24 8.44 -2.62
C LEU A 55 -2.99 9.52 -3.40
N ASN A 56 -4.03 10.11 -2.79
CA ASN A 56 -4.70 11.30 -3.31
C ASN A 56 -3.79 12.54 -3.27
N THR A 57 -2.68 12.52 -2.53
CA THR A 57 -1.51 13.33 -2.91
C THR A 57 -0.96 12.77 -4.22
N LEU A 58 -1.50 13.30 -5.33
CA LEU A 58 -1.30 12.97 -6.74
C LEU A 58 0.13 12.56 -7.16
N LEU A 59 1.15 12.94 -6.38
CA LEU A 59 2.57 12.73 -6.58
C LEU A 59 2.95 11.24 -6.72
N LEU A 60 2.42 10.36 -5.86
CA LEU A 60 2.84 8.96 -5.84
C LEU A 60 2.36 8.19 -7.07
N SER A 61 1.07 8.33 -7.41
CA SER A 61 0.54 7.73 -8.63
C SER A 61 1.11 8.41 -9.89
N ASN A 62 1.36 9.73 -9.91
CA ASN A 62 2.05 10.39 -11.03
C ASN A 62 3.48 9.86 -11.23
N MET A 63 4.23 9.68 -10.14
CA MET A 63 5.58 9.14 -10.19
C MET A 63 5.57 7.68 -10.67
N ALA A 64 4.62 6.88 -10.18
CA ALA A 64 4.45 5.50 -10.65
C ALA A 64 4.10 5.44 -12.15
N SER A 65 3.16 6.26 -12.62
CA SER A 65 2.81 6.36 -14.05
C SER A 65 4.02 6.76 -14.90
N SER A 66 4.79 7.76 -14.48
CA SER A 66 6.02 8.17 -15.19
C SER A 66 7.05 7.04 -15.27
N LEU A 67 7.27 6.31 -14.17
CA LEU A 67 8.18 5.15 -14.14
C LEU A 67 7.73 4.04 -15.10
N ILE A 68 6.42 3.75 -15.15
CA ILE A 68 5.84 2.76 -16.07
C ILE A 68 5.97 3.19 -17.52
N GLU A 69 5.70 4.46 -17.84
CA GLU A 69 5.85 4.98 -19.19
C GLU A 69 7.29 4.84 -19.70
N HIS A 70 8.28 5.16 -18.85
CA HIS A 70 9.68 4.97 -19.20
C HIS A 70 10.03 3.49 -19.43
N PHE A 71 9.46 2.60 -18.62
CA PHE A 71 9.63 1.15 -18.77
C PHE A 71 9.04 0.63 -20.09
N ILE A 72 7.80 1.01 -20.41
CA ILE A 72 7.11 0.61 -21.66
C ILE A 72 7.85 1.12 -22.89
N LYS A 73 8.31 2.38 -22.86
CA LYS A 73 9.08 3.00 -23.96
C LYS A 73 10.46 2.39 -24.17
N LYS A 74 10.85 1.36 -23.38
CA LYS A 74 12.19 0.75 -23.34
C LYS A 74 13.33 1.78 -23.22
N GLN A 75 13.01 2.98 -22.73
CA GLN A 75 14.03 3.94 -22.40
C GLN A 75 14.77 3.36 -21.19
N LYS A 76 16.08 3.18 -21.32
CA LYS A 76 16.96 2.88 -20.17
C LYS A 76 16.94 4.09 -19.25
N SER A 77 15.86 4.23 -18.49
CA SER A 77 15.69 5.31 -17.54
C SER A 77 16.42 4.89 -16.27
N ASP A 78 17.41 5.68 -15.88
CA ASP A 78 18.12 5.48 -14.61
C ASP A 78 17.15 5.44 -13.42
N LYS A 79 15.98 6.10 -13.55
CA LYS A 79 14.96 6.12 -12.50
C LYS A 79 14.31 4.75 -12.30
N ILE A 80 13.94 4.04 -13.38
CA ILE A 80 13.34 2.71 -13.24
C ILE A 80 14.38 1.70 -12.73
N GLN A 81 15.63 1.79 -13.18
CA GLN A 81 16.69 0.93 -12.67
C GLN A 81 16.99 1.19 -11.18
N LYS A 82 17.03 2.45 -10.75
CA LYS A 82 17.19 2.81 -9.34
C LYS A 82 16.02 2.29 -8.49
N TYR A 83 14.80 2.39 -9.01
CA TYR A 83 13.62 1.81 -8.37
C TYR A 83 13.76 0.29 -8.20
N LEU A 84 14.05 -0.44 -9.29
CA LEU A 84 14.18 -1.89 -9.26
C LEU A 84 15.30 -2.34 -8.30
N LYS A 85 16.46 -1.69 -8.35
CA LYS A 85 17.56 -1.95 -7.40
C LYS A 85 17.13 -1.78 -5.95
N ARG A 86 16.40 -0.70 -5.64
CA ARG A 86 15.93 -0.42 -4.28
C ARG A 86 14.82 -1.39 -3.85
N PHE A 87 13.94 -1.77 -4.77
CA PHE A 87 12.92 -2.78 -4.52
C PHE A 87 13.57 -4.13 -4.21
N ASN A 88 14.51 -4.58 -5.05
CA ASN A 88 15.26 -5.82 -4.86
C ASN A 88 16.01 -5.82 -3.52
N TYR A 89 16.67 -4.71 -3.18
CA TYR A 89 17.31 -4.56 -1.87
C TYR A 89 16.33 -4.74 -0.71
N ILE A 90 15.17 -4.07 -0.75
CA ILE A 90 14.14 -4.20 0.29
C ILE A 90 13.58 -5.64 0.35
N PHE A 91 13.36 -6.24 -0.82
CA PHE A 91 12.84 -7.60 -0.97
C PHE A 91 13.76 -8.62 -0.30
N PHE A 92 15.06 -8.56 -0.57
CA PHE A 92 16.04 -9.48 0.00
C PHE A 92 16.39 -9.16 1.45
N ASN A 93 16.48 -7.89 1.85
CA ASN A 93 16.81 -7.54 3.24
C ASN A 93 15.65 -7.76 4.22
N LYS A 94 14.39 -7.72 3.75
CA LYS A 94 13.20 -8.04 4.59
C LYS A 94 12.78 -9.51 4.45
N ASN A 95 13.77 -10.39 4.32
CA ASN A 95 13.76 -11.83 4.01
C ASN A 95 12.56 -12.67 4.51
N GLU A 96 11.88 -12.32 5.60
CA GLU A 96 10.81 -13.14 6.17
C GLU A 96 9.56 -13.25 5.30
N TYR A 97 9.10 -12.15 4.69
CA TYR A 97 7.82 -12.17 3.98
C TYR A 97 7.90 -12.91 2.63
N TYR A 98 8.99 -12.70 1.89
CA TYR A 98 9.11 -13.20 0.53
C TYR A 98 9.78 -14.57 0.42
N ASN A 99 10.61 -14.99 1.39
CA ASN A 99 11.11 -16.37 1.43
C ASN A 99 9.99 -17.35 1.70
N CYS A 100 9.02 -17.02 2.56
CA CYS A 100 7.80 -17.81 2.74
C CYS A 100 7.04 -17.98 1.42
N PHE A 101 6.93 -16.92 0.61
CA PHE A 101 6.28 -16.99 -0.71
C PHE A 101 7.05 -17.90 -1.70
N LYS A 102 8.39 -17.86 -1.69
CA LYS A 102 9.23 -18.77 -2.49
C LYS A 102 9.00 -20.22 -2.11
N PHE A 103 8.95 -20.48 -0.81
CA PHE A 103 8.82 -21.82 -0.23
C PHE A 103 7.41 -22.40 -0.48
N MET A 104 6.38 -21.58 -0.33
CA MET A 104 4.97 -21.97 -0.55
C MET A 104 4.65 -22.27 -2.02
N ASN A 105 5.31 -21.58 -2.97
CA ASN A 105 4.97 -21.68 -4.40
C ASN A 105 5.94 -22.54 -5.23
N TYR A 106 6.92 -23.21 -4.62
CA TYR A 106 7.92 -24.05 -5.32
C TYR A 106 8.58 -23.35 -6.52
N LEU A 107 8.75 -22.03 -6.46
CA LEU A 107 9.33 -21.27 -7.55
C LEU A 107 10.86 -21.27 -7.45
N HIS A 108 11.50 -21.84 -8.48
CA HIS A 108 12.96 -21.89 -8.59
C HIS A 108 13.58 -20.48 -8.58
N GLU A 109 12.91 -19.53 -9.23
CA GLU A 109 13.24 -18.11 -9.24
C GLU A 109 11.96 -17.26 -9.12
N ILE A 110 11.98 -16.28 -8.21
CA ILE A 110 10.90 -15.30 -8.11
C ILE A 110 11.20 -14.20 -9.13
N PRO A 111 10.28 -13.85 -10.04
CA PRO A 111 10.52 -12.77 -10.98
C PRO A 111 10.33 -11.41 -10.29
N ILE A 112 11.27 -11.04 -9.42
CA ILE A 112 11.16 -9.90 -8.49
C ILE A 112 10.91 -8.60 -9.24
N ASP A 113 11.59 -8.38 -10.37
CA ASP A 113 11.37 -7.20 -11.21
C ASP A 113 9.93 -7.16 -11.77
N LYS A 114 9.34 -8.31 -12.13
CA LYS A 114 7.94 -8.35 -12.57
C LYS A 114 6.98 -7.98 -11.42
N ILE A 115 7.26 -8.45 -10.22
CA ILE A 115 6.49 -8.08 -9.01
C ILE A 115 6.63 -6.58 -8.72
N ALA A 116 7.83 -6.03 -8.85
CA ALA A 116 8.09 -4.60 -8.67
C ALA A 116 7.30 -3.75 -9.68
N ILE A 117 7.31 -4.12 -10.96
CA ILE A 117 6.56 -3.44 -12.01
C ILE A 117 5.05 -3.59 -11.81
N LEU A 118 4.57 -4.76 -11.40
CA LEU A 118 3.15 -4.96 -11.07
C LEU A 118 2.71 -4.08 -9.89
N ASN A 119 3.53 -3.98 -8.85
CA ASN A 119 3.28 -3.07 -7.73
C ASN A 119 3.20 -1.60 -8.19
N LEU A 120 4.11 -1.14 -9.05
CA LEU A 120 4.03 0.20 -9.64
C LEU A 120 2.72 0.40 -10.41
N TYR A 121 2.32 -0.60 -11.22
CA TYR A 121 1.08 -0.55 -11.98
C TYR A 121 -0.14 -0.38 -11.08
N ILE A 122 -0.21 -1.14 -9.98
CA ILE A 122 -1.28 -1.02 -9.01
C ILE A 122 -1.29 0.40 -8.43
N ILE A 123 -0.12 0.89 -7.97
CA ILE A 123 0.03 2.24 -7.40
C ILE A 123 -0.43 3.33 -8.38
N ALA A 124 -0.09 3.21 -9.66
CA ALA A 124 -0.50 4.15 -10.69
C ALA A 124 -2.03 4.24 -10.82
N GLN A 125 -2.75 3.14 -10.60
CA GLN A 125 -4.20 3.07 -10.74
C GLN A 125 -4.99 3.54 -9.49
N LEU A 126 -4.35 3.71 -8.33
CA LEU A 126 -5.01 3.96 -7.04
C LEU A 126 -5.82 5.26 -6.94
N LYS A 127 -5.64 6.17 -7.90
CA LYS A 127 -6.49 7.38 -8.04
C LYS A 127 -7.94 7.07 -8.38
N SER A 128 -8.22 5.87 -8.91
CA SER A 128 -9.56 5.47 -9.32
C SER A 128 -10.12 4.42 -8.36
N LYS A 129 -11.46 4.43 -8.17
CA LYS A 129 -12.17 3.37 -7.43
C LYS A 129 -11.83 1.97 -7.97
N LYS A 130 -11.69 1.86 -9.30
CA LYS A 130 -11.27 0.62 -9.97
C LYS A 130 -9.86 0.20 -9.57
N GLY A 131 -8.93 1.13 -9.40
CA GLY A 131 -7.58 0.84 -8.93
C GLY A 131 -7.54 0.39 -7.46
N ILE A 132 -8.38 0.97 -6.60
CA ILE A 132 -8.55 0.48 -5.21
C ILE A 132 -9.07 -0.96 -5.23
N TYR A 133 -10.09 -1.24 -6.03
CA TYR A 133 -10.59 -2.61 -6.21
C TYR A 133 -9.51 -3.57 -6.72
N LEU A 134 -8.68 -3.11 -7.67
CA LEU A 134 -7.56 -3.89 -8.20
C LEU A 134 -6.50 -4.18 -7.12
N LEU A 135 -6.20 -3.22 -6.25
CA LEU A 135 -5.34 -3.44 -5.07
C LEU A 135 -5.95 -4.44 -4.10
N ILE A 136 -7.24 -4.34 -3.79
CA ILE A 136 -7.93 -5.30 -2.90
C ILE A 136 -7.83 -6.70 -3.50
N LYS A 137 -8.11 -6.86 -4.80
CA LYS A 137 -8.00 -8.15 -5.48
C LYS A 137 -6.57 -8.70 -5.46
N TYR A 138 -5.58 -7.84 -5.65
CA TYR A 138 -4.17 -8.21 -5.62
C TYR A 138 -3.70 -8.68 -4.23
N LEU A 139 -4.21 -8.08 -3.16
CA LEU A 139 -3.87 -8.44 -1.77
C LEU A 139 -4.64 -9.64 -1.22
N ASN A 140 -5.71 -10.07 -1.90
CA ASN A 140 -6.57 -11.18 -1.49
C ASN A 140 -6.15 -12.52 -2.12
N ILE A 141 -4.93 -12.59 -2.66
CA ILE A 141 -4.23 -13.76 -3.19
C ILE A 141 -3.14 -14.11 -2.18
#